data_AF-A0A397GEI9-F1
#
_entry.id   AF-A0A397GEI9-F1
#
_cell.length_a   1.000
_cell.length_b   1.000
_cell.length_c   1.000
_cell.angle_alpha   90.00
_cell.angle_beta   90.00
_cell.angle_gamma   90.00
#
_symmetry.space_group_name_H-M   'P 1'
#
loop_
_entity.id
_entity.type
_entity.pdbx_description
1 polymer ?
#
loop_
_entity_poly.entity_id
_entity_poly.type
_entity_poly.pdbx_seq_one_letter_code
_entity_poly.pdbx_strand_id
1 'polypeptide(L)'
;MEKTRQKSEHAALVFPIEFKLISRGSRDGKTQQAFKDRCDKQGTEQLIGGYNPKQWNSSGQWLVTKDSFIFSLGTGRDLQNEPILSRVANPEQAIRDCAPIYDCVGFGCGDLHIIEGSCVRKDYEREIINSTIFTILQLKILKFLKLLEFIK
;
A
#
# COMPACT_ATOMS: atom_id res chain seq x y z
N MET A 1 -6.26 -2.87 54.67
CA MET A 1 -5.61 -3.75 53.67
C MET A 1 -6.08 -3.31 52.31
N GLU A 2 -5.18 -2.70 51.57
CA GLU A 2 -5.41 -1.97 50.32
C GLU A 2 -5.46 -2.98 49.17
N LYS A 3 -6.56 -3.00 48.39
CA LYS A 3 -6.67 -3.87 47.20
C LYS A 3 -5.98 -3.17 46.04
N THR A 4 -4.75 -3.56 45.76
CA THR A 4 -3.99 -3.03 44.63
C THR A 4 -4.57 -3.55 43.32
N ARG A 5 -4.96 -2.61 42.46
CA ARG A 5 -5.43 -2.77 41.08
C ARG A 5 -4.30 -3.34 40.21
N GLN A 6 -4.44 -4.56 39.71
CA GLN A 6 -3.55 -5.10 38.67
C GLN A 6 -3.80 -4.34 37.35
N LYS A 7 -2.79 -3.63 36.87
CA LYS A 7 -2.74 -3.13 35.49
C LYS A 7 -2.21 -4.26 34.61
N SER A 8 -3.01 -4.72 33.64
CA SER A 8 -2.53 -5.61 32.58
C SER A 8 -1.73 -4.80 31.57
N GLU A 9 -0.42 -5.03 31.53
CA GLU A 9 0.46 -4.51 30.48
C GLU A 9 0.23 -5.34 29.22
N HIS A 10 -0.39 -4.73 28.20
CA HIS A 10 -0.42 -5.31 26.86
C HIS A 10 0.99 -5.18 26.26
N ALA A 11 1.76 -6.27 26.28
CA ALA A 11 3.03 -6.33 25.59
C ALA A 11 2.78 -6.15 24.08
N ALA A 12 3.19 -5.00 23.53
CA ALA A 12 3.26 -4.81 22.10
C ALA A 12 4.30 -5.79 21.55
N LEU A 13 3.85 -6.80 20.80
CA LEU A 13 4.70 -7.71 20.05
C LEU A 13 5.41 -6.91 18.94
N VAL A 14 6.59 -6.38 19.27
CA VAL A 14 7.48 -5.74 18.29
C VAL A 14 8.27 -6.85 17.61
N PHE A 15 7.75 -7.35 16.49
CA PHE A 15 8.55 -8.19 15.60
C PHE A 15 9.60 -7.31 14.88
N PRO A 16 10.88 -7.68 14.89
CA PRO A 16 11.88 -6.99 14.08
C PRO A 16 11.62 -7.32 12.61
N ILE A 17 10.76 -6.51 11.97
CA ILE A 17 10.54 -6.56 10.53
C ILE A 17 11.74 -5.90 9.87
N GLU A 18 12.61 -6.69 9.26
CA GLU A 18 13.70 -6.16 8.45
C GLU A 18 13.16 -5.67 7.11
N PHE A 19 13.13 -4.36 6.93
CA PHE A 19 12.67 -3.72 5.71
C PHE A 19 13.82 -3.59 4.70
N LYS A 20 13.94 -4.53 3.75
CA LYS A 20 14.84 -4.35 2.60
C LYS A 20 14.21 -3.39 1.60
N LEU A 21 14.78 -2.19 1.46
CA LEU A 21 14.45 -1.24 0.38
C LEU A 21 14.92 -1.82 -0.95
N ILE A 22 14.00 -2.14 -1.85
CA ILE A 22 14.33 -2.69 -3.18
C ILE A 22 14.51 -1.59 -4.23
N SER A 23 13.80 -0.46 -4.10
CA SER A 23 13.95 0.70 -4.99
C SER A 23 13.42 1.99 -4.35
N ARG A 24 14.01 3.13 -4.73
CA ARG A 24 13.52 4.48 -4.45
C ARG A 24 13.53 5.24 -5.78
N GLY A 25 12.35 5.61 -6.30
CA GLY A 25 12.27 6.52 -7.44
C GLY A 25 12.06 7.94 -6.94
N SER A 26 13.05 8.83 -7.04
CA SER A 26 12.80 10.27 -7.14
C SER A 26 12.82 10.62 -8.62
N ARG A 27 11.66 10.93 -9.20
CA ARG A 27 11.57 11.52 -10.55
C ARG A 27 11.74 13.03 -10.38
N ASP A 28 12.96 13.49 -10.12
CA ASP A 28 13.21 14.92 -9.98
C ASP A 28 12.97 15.66 -11.30
N GLY A 29 12.42 16.87 -11.16
CA GLY A 29 12.56 17.91 -12.18
C GLY A 29 11.27 18.60 -12.58
N LYS A 30 10.57 19.29 -11.66
CA LYS A 30 9.58 20.31 -12.05
C LYS A 30 9.68 21.50 -11.10
N THR A 31 9.98 22.67 -11.68
CA THR A 31 10.28 23.97 -11.07
C THR A 31 9.38 24.34 -9.88
N GLN A 32 9.85 25.25 -9.02
CA GLN A 32 9.11 25.80 -7.87
C GLN A 32 7.69 26.26 -8.25
N GLN A 33 7.49 26.75 -9.47
CA GLN A 33 6.19 27.12 -10.02
C GLN A 33 5.27 25.89 -10.26
N ALA A 34 5.79 24.84 -10.89
CA ALA A 34 5.04 23.60 -11.11
C ALA A 34 4.75 22.81 -9.82
N PHE A 35 5.51 23.08 -8.75
CA PHE A 35 5.25 22.59 -7.40
C PHE A 35 4.13 23.41 -6.73
N LYS A 36 4.19 24.74 -6.81
CA LYS A 36 3.12 25.65 -6.32
C LYS A 36 1.77 25.40 -7.00
N ASP A 37 1.75 25.29 -8.33
CA ASP A 37 0.51 25.08 -9.09
C ASP A 37 -0.14 23.69 -8.82
N ARG A 38 0.62 22.72 -8.27
CA ARG A 38 0.09 21.43 -7.80
C ARG A 38 -0.39 21.47 -6.36
N CYS A 39 0.30 22.23 -5.49
CA CYS A 39 -0.14 22.43 -4.10
C CYS A 39 -1.48 23.19 -4.03
N ASP A 40 -1.77 24.07 -4.99
CA ASP A 40 -3.06 24.77 -5.09
C ASP A 40 -4.21 23.85 -5.55
N LYS A 41 -3.90 22.64 -6.03
CA LYS A 41 -4.88 21.59 -6.38
C LYS A 41 -4.84 20.42 -5.40
N GLN A 42 -5.17 20.66 -4.13
CA GLN A 42 -5.65 19.66 -3.14
C GLN A 42 -4.94 18.28 -3.06
N GLY A 43 -3.70 18.17 -3.53
CA GLY A 43 -2.95 16.92 -3.49
C GLY A 43 -2.33 16.73 -2.11
N THR A 44 -3.02 16.05 -1.20
CA THR A 44 -2.42 15.64 0.07
C THR A 44 -1.38 14.57 -0.18
N GLU A 45 -0.18 14.72 0.41
CA GLU A 45 0.88 13.71 0.39
C GLU A 45 0.45 12.46 1.16
N GLN A 46 -0.32 11.58 0.51
CA GLN A 46 -0.94 10.42 1.13
C GLN A 46 -0.09 9.16 0.95
N LEU A 47 0.08 8.40 2.03
CA LEU A 47 0.73 7.09 1.97
C LEU A 47 -0.30 6.03 1.57
N ILE A 48 -0.15 5.51 0.36
CA ILE A 48 -0.94 4.40 -0.18
C ILE A 48 -0.04 3.23 -0.55
N GLY A 49 -0.59 2.02 -0.52
CA GLY A 49 0.15 0.83 -0.90
C GLY A 49 -0.68 -0.44 -0.87
N GLY A 50 0.01 -1.58 -0.97
CA GLY A 50 -0.62 -2.88 -0.86
C GLY A 50 0.38 -3.99 -0.59
N TYR A 51 -0.13 -5.12 -0.14
CA TYR A 51 0.60 -6.35 0.13
C TYR A 51 0.16 -7.44 -0.83
N ASN A 52 1.12 -8.08 -1.49
CA ASN A 52 0.88 -9.27 -2.31
C ASN A 52 1.69 -10.45 -1.73
N PRO A 53 1.06 -11.58 -1.36
CA PRO A 53 1.76 -12.78 -0.90
C PRO A 53 2.44 -13.56 -2.05
N LYS A 54 2.05 -13.32 -3.30
CA LYS A 54 2.59 -13.99 -4.48
C LYS A 54 3.84 -13.28 -4.99
N GLN A 55 4.75 -14.05 -5.58
CA GLN A 55 5.88 -13.49 -6.32
C GLN A 55 5.37 -12.92 -7.65
N TRP A 56 5.73 -11.67 -7.93
CA TRP A 56 5.59 -11.07 -9.25
C TRP A 56 6.61 -11.70 -10.19
N ASN A 57 6.16 -12.23 -11.32
CA ASN A 57 7.04 -12.89 -12.30
C ASN A 57 6.79 -12.40 -13.73
N SER A 58 6.03 -11.30 -13.89
CA SER A 58 5.70 -10.69 -15.17
C SER A 58 5.06 -11.68 -16.15
N SER A 59 4.20 -12.54 -15.63
CA SER A 59 3.52 -13.59 -16.40
C SER A 59 2.55 -13.04 -17.46
N GLY A 60 2.11 -11.79 -17.33
CA GLY A 60 1.02 -11.24 -18.12
C GLY A 60 -0.35 -11.79 -17.71
N GLN A 61 -0.45 -12.45 -16.55
CA GLN A 61 -1.66 -13.07 -16.04
C GLN A 61 -2.10 -12.45 -14.71
N TRP A 62 -3.31 -12.77 -14.29
CA TRP A 62 -3.78 -12.48 -12.95
C TRP A 62 -3.12 -13.43 -11.94
N LEU A 63 -2.62 -12.90 -10.82
CA LEU A 63 -2.19 -13.74 -9.71
C LEU A 63 -3.35 -13.88 -8.72
N VAL A 64 -3.93 -15.07 -8.68
CA VAL A 64 -5.07 -15.40 -7.81
C VAL A 64 -4.62 -15.45 -6.35
N THR A 65 -5.27 -14.66 -5.50
CA THR A 65 -5.02 -14.66 -4.06
C THR A 65 -6.17 -14.02 -3.27
N LYS A 66 -6.41 -14.50 -2.05
CA LYS A 66 -7.33 -13.88 -1.07
C LYS A 66 -6.60 -13.07 0.00
N ASP A 67 -5.30 -13.29 0.16
CA ASP A 67 -4.53 -12.73 1.27
C ASP A 67 -3.86 -11.39 0.90
N SER A 68 -4.15 -10.86 -0.28
CA SER A 68 -3.74 -9.51 -0.65
C SER A 68 -4.64 -8.46 -0.01
N PHE A 69 -4.10 -7.27 0.18
CA PHE A 69 -4.85 -6.09 0.61
C PHE A 69 -4.18 -4.83 0.09
N ILE A 70 -4.97 -3.79 -0.10
CA ILE A 70 -4.50 -2.43 -0.35
C ILE A 70 -4.88 -1.53 0.82
N PHE A 71 -4.13 -0.45 1.01
CA PHE A 71 -4.32 0.43 2.15
C PHE A 71 -4.03 1.89 1.81
N SER A 72 -4.56 2.75 2.69
CA SER A 72 -4.27 4.17 2.73
C SER A 72 -4.15 4.66 4.16
N LEU A 73 -3.05 5.33 4.49
CA LEU A 73 -2.72 5.79 5.84
C LEU A 73 -2.80 7.32 6.00
N GLY A 74 -3.39 8.02 5.02
CA GLY A 74 -3.44 9.49 5.05
C GLY A 74 -2.04 10.12 4.92
N THR A 75 -1.89 11.35 5.40
CA THR A 75 -0.62 12.09 5.37
C THR A 75 0.34 11.71 6.50
N GLY A 76 -0.06 10.78 7.38
CA GLY A 76 0.64 10.45 8.62
C GLY A 76 0.70 11.58 9.66
N ARG A 77 0.19 12.78 9.33
CA ARG A 77 0.15 13.96 10.20
C ARG A 77 -1.23 14.20 10.79
N ASP A 78 -2.27 13.71 10.11
CA ASP A 78 -3.66 13.92 10.49
C ASP A 78 -4.26 12.62 11.02
N LEU A 79 -4.35 12.52 12.36
CA LEU A 79 -4.94 11.37 13.06
C LEU A 79 -6.48 11.33 12.93
N GLN A 80 -7.09 12.37 12.35
CA GLN A 80 -8.54 12.46 12.17
C GLN A 80 -9.04 11.61 10.99
N ASN A 81 -8.18 11.35 10.00
CA ASN A 81 -8.51 10.45 8.89
C ASN A 81 -8.18 9.01 9.28
N GLU A 82 -9.21 8.16 9.35
CA GLU A 82 -9.01 6.76 9.67
C GLU A 82 -8.20 6.05 8.58
N PRO A 83 -7.21 5.23 8.97
CA PRO A 83 -6.56 4.30 8.06
C PRO A 83 -7.59 3.43 7.33
N ILE A 84 -7.47 3.34 6.01
CA ILE A 84 -8.30 2.47 5.19
C ILE A 84 -7.52 1.21 4.90
N LEU A 85 -8.12 0.07 5.23
CA LEU A 85 -7.69 -1.25 4.78
C LEU A 85 -8.79 -1.82 3.89
N SER A 86 -8.42 -2.26 2.69
CA SER A 86 -9.32 -2.83 1.69
C SER A 86 -8.82 -4.20 1.29
N ARG A 87 -9.62 -5.24 1.55
CA ARG A 87 -9.26 -6.63 1.21
C ARG A 87 -9.80 -7.00 -0.15
N VAL A 88 -9.29 -8.11 -0.68
CA VAL A 88 -9.74 -8.67 -1.96
C VAL A 88 -11.20 -9.11 -1.86
N ALA A 89 -12.04 -8.55 -2.74
CA ALA A 89 -13.41 -9.01 -2.97
C ALA A 89 -13.47 -10.04 -4.12
N ASN A 90 -12.63 -9.88 -5.15
CA ASN A 90 -12.52 -10.78 -6.29
C ASN A 90 -11.11 -11.42 -6.38
N PRO A 91 -10.92 -12.65 -5.86
CA PRO A 91 -9.62 -13.31 -5.84
C PRO A 91 -9.02 -13.59 -7.20
N GLU A 92 -9.86 -13.83 -8.21
CA GLU A 92 -9.43 -14.14 -9.57
C GLU A 92 -8.73 -12.97 -10.27
N GLN A 93 -8.96 -11.74 -9.78
CA GLN A 93 -8.37 -10.51 -10.31
C GLN A 93 -7.60 -9.73 -9.24
N ALA A 94 -7.13 -10.40 -8.18
CA ALA A 94 -6.50 -9.72 -7.05
C ALA A 94 -5.24 -8.93 -7.44
N ILE A 95 -4.39 -9.49 -8.31
CA ILE A 95 -3.11 -8.89 -8.70
C ILE A 95 -2.94 -8.91 -10.22
N ARG A 96 -2.69 -7.74 -10.79
CA ARG A 96 -2.39 -7.56 -12.22
C ARG A 96 -0.89 -7.63 -12.46
N ASP A 97 -0.37 -8.82 -12.75
CA ASP A 97 1.07 -9.06 -13.02
C ASP A 97 1.36 -8.97 -14.52
N CYS A 98 1.50 -7.74 -15.03
CA CYS A 98 1.65 -7.56 -16.47
C CYS A 98 2.98 -8.09 -17.02
N ALA A 99 2.94 -8.46 -18.30
CA ALA A 99 4.12 -8.82 -19.06
C ALA A 99 5.09 -7.63 -19.14
N PRO A 100 6.41 -7.86 -19.33
CA PRO A 100 7.42 -6.80 -19.29
C PRO A 100 7.24 -5.68 -20.31
N ILE A 101 6.43 -5.89 -21.35
CA ILE A 101 6.13 -4.90 -22.39
C ILE A 101 5.11 -3.84 -21.92
N TYR A 102 4.44 -4.05 -20.79
CA TYR A 102 3.44 -3.13 -20.25
C TYR A 102 3.89 -2.55 -18.90
N ASP A 103 3.72 -1.25 -18.73
CA ASP A 103 3.98 -0.53 -17.46
C ASP A 103 2.82 -0.67 -16.45
N CYS A 104 2.16 -1.83 -16.40
CA CYS A 104 1.05 -2.09 -15.48
C CYS A 104 1.44 -3.07 -14.37
N VAL A 105 1.68 -2.54 -13.18
CA VAL A 105 1.90 -3.34 -11.96
C VAL A 105 0.91 -2.81 -10.95
N GLY A 106 0.01 -3.68 -10.49
CA GLY A 106 -1.05 -3.22 -9.59
C GLY A 106 -1.92 -4.31 -8.98
N PHE A 107 -2.82 -3.83 -8.13
CA PHE A 107 -3.83 -4.62 -7.44
C PHE A 107 -5.16 -4.41 -8.18
N GLY A 108 -5.91 -5.49 -8.41
CA GLY A 108 -7.20 -5.39 -9.08
C GLY A 108 -7.12 -4.97 -10.55
N CYS A 109 -8.28 -4.85 -11.18
CA CYS A 109 -8.49 -4.26 -12.51
C CYS A 109 -8.57 -2.73 -12.44
N GLY A 110 -7.65 -2.12 -11.70
CA GLY A 110 -7.59 -0.68 -11.49
C GLY A 110 -7.66 -0.26 -10.02
N ASP A 111 -7.90 -1.19 -9.09
CA ASP A 111 -8.01 -0.87 -7.65
C ASP A 111 -6.76 -0.17 -7.11
N LEU A 112 -5.58 -0.52 -7.61
CA LEU A 112 -4.37 0.28 -7.42
C LEU A 112 -3.35 -0.02 -8.52
N HIS A 113 -3.28 0.81 -9.56
CA HIS A 113 -2.17 0.79 -10.50
C HIS A 113 -1.04 1.67 -9.98
N ILE A 114 0.06 1.04 -9.59
CA ILE A 114 1.16 1.71 -8.91
C ILE A 114 1.83 2.71 -9.86
N ILE A 115 2.28 2.24 -11.03
CA ILE A 115 3.10 3.04 -11.97
C ILE A 115 2.27 4.06 -12.75
N GLU A 116 1.10 3.65 -13.26
CA GLU A 116 0.18 4.54 -13.98
C GLU A 116 -0.43 5.62 -13.08
N GLY A 117 -0.47 5.38 -11.76
CA GLY A 117 -1.01 6.33 -10.81
C GLY A 117 -2.53 6.43 -10.88
N SER A 118 -3.23 5.29 -10.87
CA SER A 118 -4.70 5.25 -10.88
C SER A 118 -5.26 4.30 -9.83
N CYS A 119 -6.45 4.63 -9.33
CA CYS A 119 -7.17 3.88 -8.30
C CYS A 119 -8.67 3.96 -8.57
N VAL A 120 -9.27 2.83 -8.96
CA VAL A 120 -10.69 2.69 -9.25
C VAL A 120 -11.12 1.35 -8.68
N ARG A 121 -11.93 1.38 -7.62
CA ARG A 121 -12.35 0.16 -6.92
C ARG A 121 -13.21 -0.72 -7.82
N LYS A 122 -12.82 -1.98 -7.97
CA LYS A 122 -13.55 -3.04 -8.68
C LYS A 122 -13.44 -4.38 -7.97
N ASP A 123 -12.22 -4.80 -7.67
CA ASP A 123 -11.89 -6.14 -7.16
C ASP A 123 -11.57 -6.15 -5.66
N TYR A 124 -11.53 -4.99 -5.03
CA TYR A 124 -11.33 -4.80 -3.59
C TYR A 124 -12.57 -4.20 -2.91
N GLU A 125 -12.70 -4.44 -1.62
CA GLU A 125 -13.89 -4.12 -0.83
C GLU A 125 -14.15 -2.61 -0.71
N ARG A 126 -13.10 -1.80 -0.67
CA ARG A 126 -13.15 -0.36 -0.34
C ARG A 126 -12.28 0.47 -1.26
N GLU A 127 -12.73 1.70 -1.53
CA GLU A 127 -11.90 2.75 -2.13
C GLU A 127 -10.88 3.23 -1.09
N ILE A 128 -9.64 3.44 -1.51
CA ILE A 128 -8.54 3.84 -0.62
C ILE A 128 -8.12 5.31 -0.81
N ILE A 129 -8.56 5.94 -1.91
CA ILE A 129 -8.38 7.37 -2.18
C ILE A 129 -9.65 7.97 -2.79
N ASN A 130 -9.90 9.25 -2.51
CA ASN A 130 -11.07 9.99 -3.02
C ASN A 130 -10.88 10.56 -4.44
N SER A 131 -9.83 10.13 -5.14
CA SER A 131 -9.47 10.55 -6.50
C SER A 131 -9.22 9.30 -7.34
N THR A 132 -9.50 9.36 -8.63
CA THR A 132 -9.22 8.24 -9.54
C THR A 132 -7.76 8.19 -10.01
N ILE A 133 -7.02 9.29 -9.84
CA ILE A 133 -5.64 9.45 -10.29
C ILE A 133 -4.75 10.04 -9.19
N PHE A 134 -3.47 9.67 -9.20
CA PHE A 134 -2.44 10.19 -8.31
C PHE A 134 -1.07 10.23 -9.00
N THR A 135 -0.12 10.97 -8.43
CA THR A 135 1.28 10.97 -8.88
C THR A 135 2.15 10.40 -7.77
N ILE A 136 3.02 9.45 -8.12
CA ILE A 136 4.01 8.93 -7.17
C ILE A 136 5.08 9.99 -6.94
N LEU A 137 5.21 10.44 -5.69
CA LEU A 137 6.35 11.22 -5.24
C LEU A 137 7.52 10.32 -4.81
N GLN A 138 7.19 9.22 -4.13
CA GLN A 138 8.15 8.24 -3.64
C GLN A 138 7.52 6.85 -3.64
N LEU A 139 8.26 5.87 -4.15
CA LEU A 139 7.89 4.45 -4.08
C LEU A 139 8.89 3.71 -3.21
N LYS A 140 8.39 2.82 -2.33
CA LYS A 140 9.19 1.91 -1.51
C LYS A 140 8.58 0.51 -1.61
N ILE A 141 9.37 -0.45 -2.11
CA ILE A 141 9.00 -1.86 -2.15
C ILE A 141 9.72 -2.58 -1.01
N LEU A 142 8.97 -3.39 -0.27
CA LEU A 142 9.41 -4.12 0.92
C LEU A 142 9.16 -5.61 0.70
N LYS A 143 10.16 -6.45 1.00
CA LYS A 143 10.02 -7.91 1.00
C LYS A 143 10.20 -8.43 2.41
N PHE A 144 9.22 -9.17 2.91
CA PHE A 144 9.30 -9.88 4.18
C PHE A 144 10.04 -11.20 3.97
N LEU A 145 11.13 -11.43 4.71
CA LEU A 145 11.84 -12.70 4.73
C LEU A 145 11.41 -13.44 6.01
N LYS A 146 10.58 -14.49 5.86
CA LYS A 146 10.08 -15.46 6.87
C LYS A 146 9.86 -14.95 8.31
N LEU A 147 8.61 -15.04 8.79
CA LEU A 147 8.32 -15.17 10.22
C LEU A 147 9.01 -16.44 10.75
N LEU A 148 9.96 -16.30 11.67
CA LEU A 148 10.39 -17.42 12.50
C LEU A 148 9.24 -17.71 13.49
N GLU A 149 8.43 -18.73 13.20
CA GLU A 149 7.53 -19.29 14.20
C GLU A 149 8.37 -20.01 15.26
N PHE A 150 8.51 -19.41 16.45
CA PHE A 150 8.84 -20.16 17.66
C PHE A 150 7.55 -20.39 18.45
N ILE A 151 6.90 -21.51 18.19
CA ILE A 151 6.01 -22.15 19.16
C ILE A 151 6.38 -23.64 19.23
N LYS A 152 7.16 -24.00 20.25
CA LYS A 152 7.04 -25.26 20.99
C LYS A 152 7.32 -24.96 22.46
#